data_AF-A0A077MZ92-F1
#
_entry.id   AF-A0A077MZ92-F1
#
_cell.length_a   1.000
_cell.length_b   1.000
_cell.length_c   1.000
_cell.angle_alpha   90.00
_cell.angle_beta   90.00
_cell.angle_gamma   90.00
#
_symmetry.space_group_name_H-M   'P 1'
#
loop_
_entity.id
_entity.type
_entity.pdbx_description
1 polymer ?
#
loop_
_entity_poly.entity_id
_entity_poly.type
_entity_poly.pdbx_seq_one_letter_code
_entity_poly.pdbx_strand_id
1 'polypeptide(L)'
;MVLLIFFIFILIYIAIIFFSILGLAYTWFAPALIVINGLKFSDAISMSFNAVKKNLLGGFIFFLLMNMIITLSIIPLGLGLFITIPIYLAAYYTSYRSIFYVESKESEN
;
A
#
# COMPACT_ATOMS: atom_id res chain seq x y z
N MET A 1 1.44 20.50 33.38
CA MET A 1 1.30 19.02 33.37
C MET A 1 0.32 18.55 32.30
N VAL A 2 -0.95 18.99 32.29
CA VAL A 2 -1.97 18.57 31.29
C VAL A 2 -1.59 18.90 29.84
N LEU A 3 -1.12 20.11 29.56
CA LEU A 3 -0.67 20.51 28.21
C LEU A 3 0.51 19.68 27.69
N LEU A 4 1.45 19.32 28.58
CA LEU A 4 2.60 18.48 28.22
C LEU A 4 2.16 17.05 27.86
N ILE A 5 1.22 16.50 28.63
CA ILE A 5 0.62 15.18 28.37
C ILE A 5 -0.09 15.19 27.01
N PHE A 6 -0.88 16.23 26.72
CA PHE A 6 -1.56 16.37 25.43
C PHE A 6 -0.58 16.44 24.25
N PHE A 7 0.50 17.21 24.38
CA PHE A 7 1.54 17.30 23.36
C PHE A 7 2.24 15.95 23.10
N ILE A 8 2.54 15.19 24.16
CA ILE A 8 3.11 13.85 24.04
C ILE A 8 2.17 12.91 23.28
N PHE A 9 0.87 12.92 23.60
CA PHE A 9 -0.11 12.10 22.88
C PHE A 9 -0.21 12.45 21.39
N ILE A 10 -0.17 13.73 21.03
CA ILE A 10 -0.14 14.16 19.63
C ILE A 10 1.09 13.62 18.91
N LEU A 11 2.27 13.74 19.51
CA LEU A 11 3.50 13.23 18.92
C LEU A 11 3.47 11.72 18.72
N ILE A 12 2.96 10.98 19.70
CA ILE A 12 2.78 9.52 19.59
C ILE A 12 1.82 9.19 18.45
N TYR A 13 0.70 9.90 18.33
CA TYR A 13 -0.27 9.67 17.26
C TYR A 13 0.33 9.94 15.87
N ILE A 14 1.07 11.05 15.72
CA ILE A 14 1.77 11.36 14.48
C ILE A 14 2.81 10.29 14.15
N ALA A 15 3.58 9.84 15.14
CA ALA A 15 4.56 8.77 14.95
C ALA A 15 3.90 7.47 14.49
N ILE A 16 2.78 7.08 15.09
CA ILE A 16 2.03 5.87 14.70
C ILE A 16 1.57 5.97 13.25
N ILE A 17 0.98 7.10 12.84
CA ILE A 17 0.54 7.30 11.44
C ILE A 17 1.74 7.21 10.50
N PHE A 18 2.82 7.91 10.82
CA PHE A 18 4.02 7.96 9.99
C PHE A 18 4.63 6.57 9.78
N PHE A 19 4.84 5.82 10.86
CA PHE A 19 5.37 4.45 10.78
C PHE A 19 4.41 3.47 10.12
N SER A 20 3.09 3.67 10.24
CA SER A 20 2.10 2.84 9.54
C SER A 20 2.16 3.03 8.02
N ILE A 21 2.25 4.29 7.56
CA ILE A 21 2.39 4.61 6.13
C ILE A 21 3.71 4.05 5.59
N LEU A 22 4.80 4.20 6.33
CA LEU A 22 6.08 3.60 5.96
C LEU A 22 5.97 2.08 5.91
N GLY A 23 5.44 1.43 6.94
CA GLY A 23 5.26 -0.03 6.96
C GLY A 23 4.46 -0.51 5.76
N LEU A 24 3.41 0.21 5.38
CA LEU A 24 2.58 -0.11 4.22
C LEU A 24 3.36 0.04 2.91
N ALA A 25 4.14 1.12 2.74
CA ALA A 25 4.99 1.30 1.56
C ALA A 25 6.09 0.23 1.43
N TYR A 26 6.70 -0.17 2.55
CA TYR A 26 7.76 -1.18 2.57
C TYR A 26 7.22 -2.59 2.27
N THR A 27 6.00 -2.89 2.71
CA THR A 27 5.42 -4.22 2.61
C THR A 27 4.41 -4.39 1.49
N TRP A 28 4.00 -3.32 0.79
CA TRP A 28 2.97 -3.43 -0.24
C TRP A 28 3.34 -4.46 -1.31
N PHE A 29 4.48 -4.34 -2.00
CA PHE A 29 4.86 -5.31 -3.05
C PHE A 29 5.74 -6.46 -2.55
N ALA A 30 6.31 -6.36 -1.35
CA ALA A 30 7.30 -7.31 -0.86
C ALA A 30 6.81 -8.78 -0.80
N PRO A 31 5.59 -9.11 -0.31
CA PRO A 31 5.09 -10.49 -0.31
C PRO A 31 5.01 -11.09 -1.71
N ALA A 32 4.49 -10.34 -2.69
CA ALA A 32 4.41 -10.78 -4.08
C ALA A 32 5.82 -10.98 -4.67
N LEU A 33 6.74 -10.05 -4.41
CA LEU A 33 8.14 -10.15 -4.82
C LEU A 33 8.85 -11.38 -4.24
N ILE A 34 8.57 -11.75 -2.99
CA ILE A 34 9.14 -12.94 -2.36
C ILE A 34 8.54 -14.21 -2.97
N VAL A 35 7.21 -14.30 -3.01
CA VAL A 35 6.51 -15.56 -3.37
C VAL A 35 6.54 -15.81 -4.87
N ILE A 36 6.38 -14.77 -5.69
CA ILE A 36 6.24 -14.88 -7.15
C ILE A 36 7.59 -14.76 -7.84
N ASN A 37 8.46 -13.83 -7.42
CA ASN A 37 9.79 -13.66 -8.04
C ASN A 37 10.90 -14.45 -7.33
N GLY A 38 10.63 -15.09 -6.19
CA GLY A 38 11.64 -15.83 -5.43
C GLY A 38 12.72 -14.94 -4.83
N LEU A 39 12.46 -13.64 -4.63
CA LEU A 39 13.44 -12.72 -4.05
C LEU A 39 13.65 -12.98 -2.56
N LYS A 40 14.88 -12.75 -2.09
CA LYS A 40 15.17 -12.74 -0.65
C LYS A 40 14.44 -11.56 0.01
N PHE A 41 14.16 -11.70 1.30
CA PHE A 41 13.45 -10.69 2.09
C PHE A 41 14.05 -9.28 1.96
N SER A 42 15.36 -9.14 2.13
CA SER A 42 16.06 -7.83 2.03
C SER A 42 15.87 -7.17 0.67
N ASP A 43 15.96 -7.97 -0.39
CA ASP A 43 15.91 -7.50 -1.76
C ASP A 43 14.48 -7.11 -2.13
N ALA A 44 13.50 -7.92 -1.72
CA ALA A 44 12.08 -7.65 -1.94
C ALA A 44 11.61 -6.37 -1.23
N ILE A 45 12.05 -6.14 0.01
CA ILE A 45 11.71 -4.92 0.76
C ILE A 45 12.29 -3.69 0.09
N SER A 46 13.57 -3.75 -0.30
CA SER A 46 14.26 -2.62 -0.97
C SER A 46 13.63 -2.31 -2.33
N MET A 47 13.26 -3.35 -3.08
CA MET A 47 12.62 -3.22 -4.38
C MET A 47 11.19 -2.68 -4.27
N SER A 48 10.39 -3.16 -3.29
CA SER A 48 9.05 -2.63 -3.00
C SER A 48 9.10 -1.14 -2.65
N PHE A 49 9.99 -0.75 -1.75
CA PHE A 49 10.13 0.65 -1.35
C PHE A 49 10.52 1.55 -2.54
N ASN A 50 11.47 1.12 -3.37
CA ASN A 50 11.88 1.87 -4.55
C ASN A 50 10.74 2.00 -5.57
N ALA A 51 9.95 0.94 -5.77
CA ALA A 51 8.78 0.96 -6.65
C ALA A 51 7.71 1.96 -6.17
N VAL A 52 7.38 1.94 -4.88
CA VAL A 52 6.42 2.90 -4.29
C VAL A 52 6.94 4.33 -4.38
N LYS A 53 8.24 4.55 -4.10
CA LYS A 53 8.87 5.88 -4.19
C LYS A 53 8.84 6.44 -5.61
N LYS A 54 9.01 5.61 -6.64
CA LYS A 54 8.88 6.02 -8.05
C LYS A 54 7.44 6.32 -8.46
N ASN A 55 6.45 5.70 -7.80
CA ASN A 55 5.03 5.77 -8.15
C ASN A 55 4.17 6.38 -7.02
N LEU A 56 4.65 7.43 -6.36
CA LEU A 56 3.95 8.03 -5.22
C LEU A 56 2.55 8.56 -5.58
N LEU A 57 2.41 9.22 -6.73
CA LEU A 57 1.11 9.74 -7.17
C LEU A 57 0.12 8.61 -7.47
N GLY A 58 0.58 7.58 -8.19
CA GLY A 58 -0.24 6.40 -8.49
C GLY A 58 -0.67 5.66 -7.22
N GLY A 59 0.27 5.46 -6.28
CA GLY A 59 -0.02 4.89 -4.97
C GLY A 59 -1.02 5.73 -4.18
N PHE A 60 -0.85 7.05 -4.13
CA PHE A 60 -1.76 7.96 -3.44
C PHE A 60 -3.19 7.87 -3.98
N ILE A 61 -3.37 7.94 -5.30
CA ILE A 61 -4.68 7.81 -5.95
C ILE A 61 -5.29 6.43 -5.68
N PHE A 62 -4.49 5.37 -5.80
CA PHE A 62 -4.93 4.01 -5.53
C PHE A 62 -5.47 3.86 -4.10
N PHE A 63 -4.69 4.28 -3.10
CA PHE A 63 -5.11 4.16 -1.70
C PHE A 63 -6.29 5.07 -1.37
N LEU A 64 -6.38 6.25 -1.97
CA LEU A 64 -7.52 7.15 -1.81
C LEU A 64 -8.80 6.50 -2.33
N LEU A 65 -8.79 5.98 -3.56
CA LEU A 65 -9.93 5.30 -4.16
C LEU A 65 -10.32 4.03 -3.41
N MET A 66 -9.33 3.21 -3.01
CA MET A 66 -9.59 2.00 -2.21
C MET A 66 -10.22 2.33 -0.86
N ASN A 67 -9.77 3.38 -0.18
CA ASN A 67 -10.40 3.82 1.07
C ASN A 67 -11.85 4.27 0.86
N MET A 68 -12.14 5.00 -0.23
CA MET A 68 -13.52 5.38 -0.56
C MET A 68 -14.40 4.15 -0.80
N ILE A 69 -13.92 3.18 -1.59
CA ILE A 69 -14.66 1.95 -1.87
C ILE A 69 -14.91 1.15 -0.58
N ILE A 70 -13.88 0.96 0.26
CA ILE A 70 -14.01 0.24 1.53
C ILE A 70 -15.02 0.95 2.45
N THR A 71 -14.95 2.27 2.56
CA THR A 71 -15.87 3.07 3.38
C THR A 71 -17.31 2.89 2.92
N LEU A 72 -17.58 2.98 1.62
CA LEU A 72 -18.92 2.75 1.05
C LEU A 72 -19.39 1.32 1.26
N SER A 73 -18.47 0.36 1.20
CA SER A 73 -18.76 -1.07 1.32
C SER A 73 -19.11 -1.51 2.75
N ILE A 74 -18.70 -0.73 3.76
CA ILE A 74 -19.04 -0.97 5.16
C ILE A 74 -20.46 -0.48 5.51
N ILE A 75 -20.98 0.53 4.79
CA ILE A 75 -22.34 1.10 5.02
C ILE A 75 -23.43 0.02 5.13
N PRO A 76 -23.54 -0.97 4.21
CA PRO A 76 -24.53 -2.04 4.33
C PRO A 76 -24.10 -3.12 5.35
N LEU A 77 -23.80 -2.72 6.59
CA LEU A 77 -23.34 -3.61 7.68
C LEU A 77 -22.17 -4.51 7.28
N GLY A 78 -21.24 -4.00 6.47
CA GLY A 78 -20.08 -4.75 5.97
C GLY A 78 -20.36 -5.70 4.80
N LEU A 79 -21.60 -5.84 4.31
CA LEU A 79 -21.92 -6.75 3.21
C LEU A 79 -21.22 -6.37 1.89
N GLY A 80 -20.92 -5.10 1.67
CA GLY A 80 -20.16 -4.67 0.50
C GLY A 80 -18.74 -5.26 0.46
N LEU A 81 -18.17 -5.57 1.64
CA LEU A 81 -16.81 -6.11 1.74
C LEU A 81 -16.65 -7.47 1.05
N PHE A 82 -17.71 -8.28 0.93
CA PHE A 82 -17.65 -9.53 0.17
C PHE A 82 -17.28 -9.31 -1.30
N ILE A 83 -17.63 -8.15 -1.85
CA ILE A 83 -17.27 -7.74 -3.21
C ILE A 83 -15.95 -6.98 -3.20
N THR A 84 -15.72 -6.12 -2.19
CA THR A 84 -14.49 -5.33 -2.10
C THR A 84 -13.24 -6.17 -1.91
N ILE A 85 -13.30 -7.22 -1.09
CA ILE A 85 -12.15 -8.09 -0.80
C ILE A 85 -11.57 -8.71 -2.08
N PRO A 86 -12.34 -9.40 -2.94
CA PRO A 86 -11.79 -9.94 -4.18
C PRO A 86 -11.32 -8.84 -5.14
N ILE A 87 -12.00 -7.69 -5.20
CA ILE A 87 -11.53 -6.53 -6.00
C ILE A 87 -10.18 -6.02 -5.48
N TYR A 88 -10.02 -5.89 -4.16
CA TYR A 88 -8.79 -5.45 -3.52
C TYR A 88 -7.64 -6.39 -3.83
N LEU A 89 -7.85 -7.72 -3.75
CA LEU A 89 -6.84 -8.71 -4.09
C LEU A 89 -6.47 -8.67 -5.58
N ALA A 90 -7.46 -8.51 -6.47
CA ALA A 90 -7.21 -8.34 -7.90
C ALA A 90 -6.40 -7.07 -8.17
N ALA A 91 -6.79 -5.95 -7.58
CA ALA A 91 -6.13 -4.66 -7.72
C ALA A 91 -4.71 -4.64 -7.14
N TYR A 92 -4.49 -5.36 -6.03
CA TYR A 92 -3.18 -5.62 -5.49
C TYR A 92 -2.29 -6.32 -6.51
N TYR A 93 -2.74 -7.46 -7.04
CA TYR A 93 -1.96 -8.23 -8.00
C TYR A 93 -1.74 -7.49 -9.33
N THR A 94 -2.75 -6.78 -9.83
CA THR A 94 -2.61 -6.01 -11.08
C THR A 94 -1.67 -4.83 -10.91
N SER A 95 -1.68 -4.12 -9.77
CA SER A 95 -0.72 -3.05 -9.48
C SER A 95 0.72 -3.57 -9.40
N TYR A 96 0.91 -4.75 -8.80
CA TYR A 96 2.20 -5.44 -8.80
C TYR A 96 2.63 -5.79 -10.23
N ARG A 97 1.75 -6.42 -11.03
CA ARG A 97 2.07 -6.79 -12.41
C ARG A 97 2.35 -5.58 -13.28
N SER A 98 1.62 -4.47 -13.12
CA SER A 98 1.83 -3.26 -13.91
C SER A 98 3.20 -2.63 -13.65
N ILE A 99 3.66 -2.66 -12.40
CA ILE A 99 4.95 -2.07 -12.04
C ILE A 99 6.12 -2.98 -12.40
N PHE A 100 6.00 -4.30 -12.21
CA PHE A 100 7.14 -5.21 -12.35
C PHE A 100 7.20 -6.01 -13.66
N TYR A 101 6.16 -5.96 -14.50
CA TYR A 101 6.11 -6.77 -15.74
C TYR A 101 5.71 -6.00 -17.00
N VAL A 102 5.27 -4.73 -16.91
CA VAL A 102 4.81 -3.96 -18.09
C VAL A 102 5.88 -3.00 -18.64
N GLU A 103 6.91 -2.69 -17.85
CA GLU A 103 7.99 -1.73 -18.19
C GLU A 103 8.96 -2.23 -19.29
N SER A 104 8.77 -3.45 -19.84
CA SER A 104 9.64 -4.05 -20.87
C SER A 104 9.26 -3.74 -22.32
N LYS A 105 8.30 -2.83 -22.59
CA LYS A 105 7.83 -2.54 -23.95
C LYS A 105 8.19 -1.17 -24.53
N GLU A 106 8.79 -0.26 -23.75
CA GLU A 106 9.13 1.09 -24.23
C GLU A 106 10.61 1.29 -24.57
N SER A 107 11.51 0.35 -24.22
CA SER A 107 12.93 0.44 -24.56
C SER A 107 13.31 -0.25 -25.89
N GLU A 108 12.33 -0.70 -26.68
CA GLU A 108 12.52 -1.36 -27.99
C GLU A 108 11.87 -0.62 -29.17
N ASN A 109 11.33 0.60 -28.96
CA ASN A 109 10.80 1.46 -30.04
C ASN A 109 11.59 2.75 -30.18
#